data_AF-A0A1J4NR76-F1
#
_entry.id   AF-A0A1J4NR76-F1
#
_cell.length_a   1.000
_cell.length_b   1.000
_cell.length_c   1.000
_cell.angle_alpha   90.00
_cell.angle_beta   90.00
_cell.angle_gamma   90.00
#
_symmetry.space_group_name_H-M   'P 1'
#
loop_
_entity.id
_entity.type
_entity.pdbx_description
1 polymer ?
#
loop_
_entity_poly.entity_id
_entity_poly.type
_entity_poly.pdbx_seq_one_letter_code
_entity_poly.pdbx_strand_id
1 'polypeptide(L)'
;MTFLAVVEGDAGGWHVDRDALTEAIRARWAEVEIDSSHRSEVRSLIWRFDTEYGPREAYLHEDGTCLYMDVWEEDVIWLAIAFRRLVPMHLCLVFCDEGYTIDVRLPTGTSEAELMALVNAAG
;
A
#
# COMPACT_ATOMS: atom_id res chain seq x y z
N MET A 1 -12.24 4.67 -3.86
CA MET A 1 -12.12 4.99 -2.42
C MET A 1 -10.67 4.73 -2.11
N THR A 2 -9.99 5.71 -1.54
CA THR A 2 -8.54 5.61 -1.32
C THR A 2 -8.27 4.93 0.02
N PHE A 3 -7.33 4.00 0.02
CA PHE A 3 -6.80 3.36 1.22
C PHE A 3 -5.31 3.69 1.38
N LEU A 4 -4.82 3.57 2.59
CA LEU A 4 -3.44 3.85 2.95
C LEU A 4 -2.89 2.68 3.78
N ALA A 5 -1.63 2.33 3.52
CA ALA A 5 -0.82 1.51 4.40
C ALA A 5 0.36 2.37 4.88
N VAL A 6 0.37 2.75 6.16
CA VAL A 6 1.29 3.73 6.73
C VAL A 6 2.05 3.16 7.92
N VAL A 7 3.35 3.39 7.96
CA VAL A 7 4.15 3.11 9.16
C VAL A 7 3.86 4.18 10.20
N GLU A 8 3.36 3.75 11.35
CA GLU A 8 3.04 4.64 12.47
C GLU A 8 4.26 4.88 13.35
N GLY A 9 4.49 6.13 13.73
CA GLY A 9 5.58 6.54 14.63
C GLY A 9 6.91 6.79 13.93
N ASP A 10 8.01 6.69 14.69
CA ASP A 10 9.35 6.89 14.15
C ASP A 10 9.82 5.62 13.41
N ALA A 11 9.95 5.72 12.09
CA ALA A 11 10.48 4.66 11.24
C ALA A 11 11.99 4.43 11.43
N GLY A 12 12.70 5.26 12.21
CA GLY A 12 14.13 5.09 12.47
C GLY A 12 14.98 5.25 11.20
N GLY A 13 14.52 6.08 10.26
CA GLY A 13 15.13 6.26 8.94
C GLY A 13 14.83 5.13 7.94
N TRP A 14 13.99 4.16 8.33
CA TRP A 14 13.50 3.14 7.40
C TRP A 14 12.60 3.75 6.34
N HIS A 15 12.74 3.23 5.12
CA HIS A 15 11.89 3.49 3.98
C HIS A 15 11.80 2.19 3.18
N VAL A 16 10.67 1.98 2.50
CA VAL A 16 10.53 0.80 1.64
C VAL A 16 11.55 0.83 0.50
N ASP A 17 12.06 -0.35 0.15
CA ASP A 17 12.79 -0.53 -1.10
C ASP A 17 11.80 -0.42 -2.27
N ARG A 18 11.94 0.65 -3.07
CA ARG A 18 11.06 0.98 -4.20
C ARG A 18 11.13 -0.08 -5.29
N ASP A 19 12.30 -0.67 -5.52
CA ASP A 19 12.50 -1.68 -6.54
C ASP A 19 11.86 -2.99 -6.07
N ALA A 20 12.05 -3.38 -4.82
CA ALA A 20 11.41 -4.56 -4.25
C ALA A 20 9.87 -4.46 -4.27
N LEU A 21 9.31 -3.30 -3.94
CA LEU A 21 7.87 -3.06 -4.01
C LEU A 21 7.37 -3.09 -5.46
N THR A 22 8.11 -2.48 -6.39
CA THR A 22 7.78 -2.51 -7.82
C THR A 22 7.77 -3.93 -8.36
N GLU A 23 8.76 -4.75 -8.02
CA GLU A 23 8.84 -6.13 -8.48
C GLU A 23 7.70 -6.99 -7.89
N ALA A 24 7.32 -6.76 -6.63
CA ALA A 24 6.14 -7.39 -6.05
C ALA A 24 4.87 -7.04 -6.85
N ILE A 25 4.66 -5.76 -7.16
CA ILE A 25 3.52 -5.28 -7.94
C ILE A 25 3.52 -5.89 -9.35
N ARG A 26 4.66 -5.90 -10.04
CA ARG A 26 4.81 -6.51 -11.37
C ARG A 26 4.53 -8.00 -11.40
N ALA A 27 4.85 -8.72 -10.32
CA ALA A 27 4.54 -10.14 -10.21
C ALA A 27 3.03 -10.43 -10.23
N ARG A 28 2.20 -9.46 -9.83
CA ARG A 28 0.74 -9.53 -9.91
C ARG A 28 0.18 -8.89 -11.18
N TRP A 29 0.71 -7.73 -11.58
CA TRP A 29 0.30 -7.00 -12.78
C TRP A 29 1.48 -6.78 -13.71
N ALA A 30 1.64 -7.67 -14.69
CA ALA A 30 2.77 -7.65 -15.62
C ALA A 30 2.84 -6.35 -16.46
N GLU A 31 1.69 -5.76 -16.77
CA GLU A 31 1.57 -4.56 -17.62
C GLU A 31 1.42 -3.26 -16.81
N VAL A 32 1.80 -3.26 -15.53
CA VAL A 32 1.75 -2.05 -14.70
C VAL A 32 2.67 -0.95 -15.26
N GLU A 33 2.13 0.23 -15.48
CA GLU A 33 2.90 1.40 -15.86
C GLU A 33 3.51 2.06 -14.62
N ILE A 34 4.75 2.53 -14.75
CA ILE A 34 5.46 3.20 -13.66
C ILE A 34 5.73 4.63 -14.08
N ASP A 35 5.21 5.57 -13.30
CA ASP A 35 5.45 6.99 -13.47
C ASP A 35 6.24 7.53 -12.28
N SER A 36 7.49 7.92 -12.54
CA SER A 36 8.37 8.61 -11.59
C SER A 36 8.64 10.07 -11.99
N SER A 37 7.97 10.56 -13.04
CA SER A 37 8.19 11.89 -13.61
C SER A 37 7.44 12.97 -12.84
N HIS A 38 6.26 12.63 -12.31
CA HIS A 38 5.47 13.48 -11.43
C HIS A 38 5.88 13.24 -9.98
N ARG A 39 6.85 14.01 -9.47
CA ARG A 39 7.27 13.96 -8.07
C ARG A 39 6.67 15.10 -7.27
N SER A 40 5.89 14.76 -6.26
CA SER A 40 5.56 15.64 -5.13
C SER A 40 5.93 14.92 -3.83
N GLU A 41 5.90 15.66 -2.71
CA GLU A 41 6.12 15.09 -1.36
C GLU A 41 5.22 13.86 -1.11
N VAL A 42 4.00 13.88 -1.67
CA VAL A 42 2.98 12.85 -1.46
C VAL A 42 3.03 11.75 -2.54
N ARG A 43 3.50 12.06 -3.75
CA ARG A 43 3.50 11.16 -4.91
C ARG A 43 4.89 11.10 -5.52
N SER A 44 5.75 10.26 -4.97
CA SER A 44 7.15 10.14 -5.44
C SER A 44 7.34 9.06 -6.50
N LEU A 45 6.51 8.02 -6.47
CA LEU A 45 6.47 6.92 -7.40
C LEU A 45 5.02 6.45 -7.54
N ILE A 46 4.54 6.35 -8.77
CA ILE A 46 3.16 5.97 -9.08
C ILE A 46 3.17 4.70 -9.91
N TRP A 47 2.37 3.71 -9.51
CA TRP A 47 2.01 2.55 -10.32
C TRP A 47 0.61 2.75 -10.86
N ARG A 48 0.44 2.67 -12.18
CA ARG A 48 -0.87 2.75 -12.84
C ARG A 48 -1.25 1.38 -13.37
N PHE A 49 -2.49 0.99 -13.08
CA PHE A 49 -3.08 -0.28 -13.46
C PHE A 49 -4.20 0.00 -14.46
N ASP A 50 -4.10 -0.56 -15.65
CA ASP A 50 -5.22 -0.60 -16.58
C ASP A 50 -6.10 -1.81 -16.24
N THR A 51 -7.31 -1.52 -15.77
CA THR A 51 -8.32 -2.53 -15.46
C THR A 51 -9.52 -2.39 -16.39
N GLU A 52 -10.32 -3.45 -16.53
CA GLU A 52 -11.55 -3.40 -17.35
C GLU A 52 -12.56 -2.34 -16.87
N TYR A 53 -12.42 -1.88 -15.63
CA TYR A 53 -13.27 -0.88 -15.00
C TYR A 53 -12.63 0.53 -14.94
N GLY A 54 -11.57 0.74 -15.73
CA GLY A 54 -10.85 2.00 -15.85
C GLY A 54 -9.49 2.02 -15.14
N PRO A 55 -8.72 3.11 -15.30
CA PRO A 55 -7.41 3.24 -14.71
C PRO A 55 -7.49 3.32 -13.19
N ARG A 56 -6.55 2.65 -12.53
CA ARG A 56 -6.35 2.67 -11.08
C ARG A 56 -4.90 3.00 -10.77
N GLU A 57 -4.63 3.48 -9.57
CA GLU A 57 -3.27 3.83 -9.20
C GLU A 57 -2.95 3.53 -7.74
N ALA A 58 -1.69 3.20 -7.50
CA ALA A 58 -1.09 3.23 -6.17
C ALA A 58 0.11 4.16 -6.22
N TYR A 59 0.40 4.87 -5.14
CA TYR A 59 1.54 5.77 -5.10
C TYR A 59 2.21 5.79 -3.74
N LEU A 60 3.54 5.92 -3.77
CA LEU A 60 4.38 5.93 -2.60
C LEU A 60 4.69 7.36 -2.18
N HIS A 61 4.49 7.65 -0.90
CA HIS A 61 4.97 8.89 -0.28
C HIS A 61 6.48 9.05 -0.44
N GLU A 62 7.00 10.27 -0.48
CA GLU A 62 8.42 10.51 -0.79
C GLU A 62 9.38 9.82 0.17
N ASP A 63 9.05 9.80 1.47
CA ASP A 63 9.83 9.12 2.50
C ASP A 63 9.72 7.59 2.46
N GLY A 64 8.87 7.01 1.60
CA GLY A 64 8.71 5.57 1.46
C GLY A 64 8.03 4.86 2.63
N THR A 65 7.39 5.60 3.54
CA THR A 65 6.74 5.05 4.75
C THR A 65 5.23 4.85 4.61
N CYS A 66 4.63 5.44 3.57
CA CYS A 66 3.20 5.39 3.31
C CYS A 66 2.91 5.03 1.84
N LEU A 67 2.06 4.02 1.65
CA LEU A 67 1.53 3.60 0.35
C LEU A 67 0.06 3.99 0.27
N TYR A 68 -0.28 4.80 -0.72
CA TYR A 68 -1.65 5.15 -1.06
C TYR A 68 -2.16 4.25 -2.18
N MET A 69 -3.42 3.84 -2.08
CA MET A 69 -4.03 2.83 -2.94
C MET A 69 -5.42 3.31 -3.37
N ASP A 70 -5.55 3.73 -4.62
CA ASP A 70 -6.86 3.95 -5.27
C ASP A 70 -7.07 2.82 -6.31
N VAL A 71 -7.36 1.65 -5.77
CA VAL A 71 -7.54 0.38 -6.48
C VAL A 71 -8.81 -0.31 -5.98
N TRP A 72 -9.17 -1.44 -6.57
CA TRP A 72 -10.33 -2.23 -6.14
C TRP A 72 -10.09 -2.88 -4.78
N GLU A 73 -11.17 -3.10 -4.01
CA GLU A 73 -11.09 -3.58 -2.63
C GLU A 73 -10.24 -4.86 -2.47
N GLU A 74 -10.42 -5.83 -3.37
CA GLU A 74 -9.62 -7.07 -3.37
C GLU A 74 -8.12 -6.81 -3.59
N ASP A 75 -7.79 -5.83 -4.44
CA ASP A 75 -6.41 -5.45 -4.75
C ASP A 75 -5.78 -4.60 -3.66
N VAL A 76 -6.60 -3.82 -2.94
CA VAL A 76 -6.17 -3.02 -1.79
C VAL A 76 -5.60 -3.95 -0.70
N ILE A 77 -6.32 -5.02 -0.36
CA ILE A 77 -5.90 -5.99 0.66
C ILE A 77 -4.55 -6.60 0.26
N TRP A 78 -4.44 -7.05 -0.99
CA TRP A 78 -3.19 -7.65 -1.49
C TRP A 78 -2.02 -6.67 -1.44
N LEU A 79 -2.21 -5.41 -1.88
CA LEU A 79 -1.18 -4.38 -1.87
C LEU A 79 -0.71 -4.04 -0.44
N ALA A 80 -1.64 -3.94 0.51
CA ALA A 80 -1.31 -3.73 1.91
C ALA A 80 -0.46 -4.88 2.48
N ILE A 81 -0.76 -6.13 2.13
CA ILE A 81 0.04 -7.30 2.52
C ILE A 81 1.41 -7.31 1.82
N ALA A 82 1.47 -6.98 0.54
CA ALA A 82 2.73 -6.88 -0.21
C ALA A 82 3.65 -5.83 0.42
N PHE A 83 3.11 -4.66 0.77
CA PHE A 83 3.84 -3.62 1.49
C PHE A 83 4.28 -4.09 2.88
N ARG A 84 3.38 -4.73 3.64
CA ARG A 84 3.68 -5.26 4.98
C ARG A 84 4.85 -6.24 4.99
N ARG A 85 5.03 -7.05 3.94
CA ARG A 85 6.15 -7.99 3.82
C ARG A 85 7.51 -7.30 3.69
N LEU A 86 7.54 -6.07 3.20
CA LEU A 86 8.75 -5.26 3.07
C LEU A 86 9.01 -4.41 4.32
N VAL A 87 7.99 -4.18 5.15
CA VAL A 87 8.11 -3.45 6.41
C VAL A 87 8.75 -4.31 7.50
N PRO A 88 9.82 -3.84 8.16
CA PRO A 88 10.45 -4.52 9.29
C PRO A 88 9.46 -4.92 10.38
N MET A 89 9.71 -6.04 11.04
CA MET A 89 8.78 -6.61 12.02
C MET A 89 8.50 -5.72 13.23
N HIS A 90 9.47 -4.87 13.60
CA HIS A 90 9.38 -4.00 14.77
C HIS A 90 8.61 -2.70 14.50
N LEU A 91 8.32 -2.38 13.24
CA LEU A 91 7.54 -1.21 12.86
C LEU A 91 6.04 -1.55 12.86
N CYS A 92 5.25 -0.61 13.38
CA CYS A 92 3.80 -0.70 13.35
C CYS A 92 3.32 -0.24 11.98
N LEU A 93 2.68 -1.13 11.22
CA LEU A 93 1.98 -0.75 9.99
C LEU A 93 0.49 -0.64 10.30
N VAL A 94 -0.14 0.42 9.84
CA VAL A 94 -1.58 0.66 9.93
C VAL A 94 -2.17 0.68 8.52
N PHE A 95 -3.34 0.08 8.38
CA PHE A 95 -4.18 0.13 7.18
C PHE A 95 -5.42 0.94 7.50
N CYS A 96 -5.68 1.98 6.71
CA CYS A 96 -6.84 2.83 6.88
C CYS A 96 -7.43 3.26 5.54
N ASP A 97 -8.70 3.66 5.55
CA ASP A 97 -9.26 4.44 4.45
C ASP A 97 -8.93 5.93 4.64
N GLU A 98 -9.06 6.73 3.58
CA GLU A 98 -8.80 8.17 3.61
C GLU A 98 -9.66 8.93 4.64
N GLY A 99 -10.84 8.41 4.97
CA GLY A 99 -11.72 8.96 6.01
C GLY A 99 -11.37 8.55 7.43
N TYR A 100 -10.39 7.66 7.63
CA TYR A 100 -10.06 7.04 8.93
C TYR A 100 -11.27 6.40 9.62
N THR A 101 -12.19 5.86 8.83
CA THR A 101 -13.32 5.06 9.34
C THR A 101 -12.84 3.63 9.67
N ILE A 102 -11.93 3.11 8.86
CA ILE A 102 -11.19 1.88 9.06
C ILE A 102 -9.79 2.28 9.56
N ASP A 103 -9.38 1.73 10.68
CA ASP A 103 -8.03 1.90 11.25
C ASP A 103 -7.61 0.57 11.91
N VAL A 104 -6.85 -0.23 11.16
CA VAL A 104 -6.43 -1.56 11.60
C VAL A 104 -4.92 -1.69 11.57
N ARG A 105 -4.33 -2.15 12.67
CA ARG A 105 -2.92 -2.51 12.72
C ARG A 105 -2.69 -3.81 11.94
N LEU A 106 -1.61 -3.87 11.15
CA LEU A 106 -1.14 -5.07 10.46
C LEU A 106 0.08 -5.68 11.17
N PRO A 107 -0.13 -6.69 12.03
CA PRO A 107 0.94 -7.53 12.54
C PRO A 107 1.84 -8.09 11.43
N THR A 108 3.06 -8.48 11.79
CA THR A 108 3.90 -9.26 10.87
C THR A 108 3.22 -10.58 10.56
N GLY A 109 3.19 -10.97 9.30
CA GLY A 109 2.66 -12.26 8.87
C GLY A 109 1.14 -12.30 8.73
N THR A 110 0.45 -11.15 8.90
CA THR A 110 -0.97 -11.03 8.56
C THR A 110 -1.20 -11.49 7.13
N SER A 111 -2.16 -12.39 6.97
CA SER A 111 -2.65 -12.88 5.69
C SER A 111 -3.74 -11.95 5.12
N GLU A 112 -4.01 -12.08 3.83
CA GLU A 112 -5.09 -11.33 3.16
C GLU A 112 -6.46 -11.62 3.79
N ALA A 113 -6.71 -12.89 4.16
CA ALA A 113 -7.96 -13.29 4.81
C ALA A 113 -8.12 -12.66 6.21
N GLU A 114 -7.04 -12.58 6.99
CA GLU A 114 -7.07 -11.92 8.30
C GLU A 114 -7.29 -10.42 8.17
N LEU A 115 -6.62 -9.76 7.22
CA LEU A 115 -6.83 -8.33 6.99
C LEU A 115 -8.27 -8.04 6.53
N MET A 116 -8.80 -8.85 5.61
CA MET A 116 -10.19 -8.74 5.17
C MET A 116 -11.18 -8.91 6.33
N ALA A 117 -10.92 -9.86 7.24
CA ALA A 117 -11.75 -10.03 8.43
C ALA A 117 -11.67 -8.82 9.39
N LEU A 118 -10.50 -8.21 9.54
CA LEU A 118 -10.32 -7.00 10.35
C LEU A 118 -11.06 -5.80 9.75
N VAL A 119 -10.96 -5.60 8.43
CA VAL A 119 -11.66 -4.52 7.72
C VAL A 119 -13.17 -4.67 7.83
N ASN A 120 -13.71 -5.87 7.59
CA ASN A 120 -15.14 -6.17 7.74
C ASN A 120 -15.66 -6.02 9.17
N ALA A 121 -14.80 -6.09 10.18
CA ALA A 121 -15.18 -5.87 11.58
C ALA A 121 -15.10 -4.39 12.00
N ALA A 122 -14.35 -3.57 11.26
CA ALA A 122 -14.16 -2.15 11.53
C ALA A 122 -15.20 -1.26 10.82
N GLY A 123 -15.76 -1.72 9.69
CA GLY A 123 -16.86 -1.07 8.96
C GLY A 123 -18.25 -1.57 9.38
#